data_AF-A0A363T0R2-F1
#
_entry.id   AF-A0A363T0R2-F1
#
_cell.length_a   1.000
_cell.length_b   1.000
_cell.length_c   1.000
_cell.angle_alpha   90.00
_cell.angle_beta   90.00
_cell.angle_gamma   90.00
#
_symmetry.space_group_name_H-M   'P 1'
#
loop_
_entity.id
_entity.type
_entity.pdbx_description
1 polymer ?
#
loop_
_entity_poly.entity_id
_entity_poly.type
_entity_poly.pdbx_seq_one_letter_code
_entity_poly.pdbx_strand_id
1 'polypeptide(L)'
;MSVGDRSRFSPILSILIVIGLVLINFIIQIGMVPNYKNVGVDSGTFAYCGQVIHDGGLLYRDCWDNKPPGVYYLNAAAISLGGSNPFSIWLLQAVWLSVAVVVFFFILKSIWDHKGLAALGAFILLVYVLYPGIFMGGNFTETYAILPAVLSIGVLWAYLGSGHRRWLVILGVLAASGFLLKPTYIAMGLATAILVGYLEIRRRDAKHLVINLAILLVSAFIPVLIVGLYFLAKGDLGNLWFAVFTHNFTYVSEGISLRSLYATARMFLIEQPMAALTVLVGISAGVFIFQNRQLVFSFRQPAGSEIERFTPGAMSLPDRRTWLLAGVMIGLILDIAFLASSGKNFGHYLQVLLPEMVVVMVYLFDYVRQSLKITRFSQGLQAGLLAAIIVLMLSGGMEIVAKEAPSLSELKTFITSDVTQYQPTELEQFVIDNSSPDDSVLVWAGHPGINFVTQRRSPTRYIFLLHLFNPTPNGPNGFDEFLNELKADPPELIVVQPNSSVGLPNLESSAETICPACDPSTLKGLLAFKDYLETNYHQKFAIWDWVIYQRIH
;
A
#
# COMPACT_ATOMS: atom_id res chain seq x y z
N MET A 1 27.41 38.23 -7.11
CA MET A 1 27.39 37.25 -6.00
C MET A 1 28.46 36.20 -6.26
N SER A 2 29.48 36.16 -5.41
CA SER A 2 30.68 35.34 -5.61
C SER A 2 30.41 33.85 -5.36
N VAL A 3 31.28 33.01 -5.92
CA VAL A 3 31.22 31.53 -5.88
C VAL A 3 31.18 30.96 -4.44
N GLY A 4 31.61 31.74 -3.44
CA GLY A 4 31.59 31.35 -2.01
C GLY A 4 30.20 31.34 -1.36
N ASP A 5 29.23 32.11 -1.87
CA ASP A 5 27.88 32.17 -1.30
C ASP A 5 27.02 30.96 -1.71
N ARG A 6 27.24 30.41 -2.90
CA ARG A 6 26.43 29.30 -3.45
C ARG A 6 26.53 28.00 -2.65
N SER A 7 27.60 27.79 -1.89
CA SER A 7 27.77 26.56 -1.08
C SER A 7 27.03 26.61 0.26
N ARG A 8 26.88 27.79 0.88
CA ARG A 8 26.16 27.95 2.16
C ARG A 8 24.64 27.90 2.02
N PHE A 9 24.08 28.37 0.89
CA PHE A 9 22.64 28.27 0.62
C PHE A 9 22.21 26.84 0.19
N SER A 10 23.17 25.96 -0.09
CA SER A 10 22.90 24.61 -0.61
C SER A 10 22.17 23.70 0.40
N PRO A 11 22.61 23.60 1.67
CA PRO A 11 21.91 22.78 2.67
C PRO A 11 20.55 23.38 3.08
N ILE A 12 20.48 24.71 3.23
CA ILE A 12 19.28 25.43 3.65
C ILE A 12 18.11 25.14 2.69
N LEU A 13 18.34 25.21 1.38
CA LEU A 13 17.30 24.91 0.40
C LEU A 13 16.80 23.46 0.50
N SER A 14 17.69 22.48 0.73
CA SER A 14 17.27 21.09 0.94
C SER A 14 16.43 20.93 2.20
N ILE A 15 16.77 21.63 3.28
CA ILE A 15 16.00 21.64 4.52
C ILE A 15 14.60 22.25 4.29
N LEU A 16 14.52 23.40 3.61
CA LEU A 16 13.24 24.04 3.28
C LEU A 16 12.34 23.16 2.41
N ILE A 17 12.90 22.46 1.42
CA ILE A 17 12.16 21.50 0.58
C ILE A 17 11.61 20.36 1.45
N VAL A 18 12.44 19.78 2.32
CA VAL A 18 12.03 18.70 3.22
C VAL A 18 10.92 19.16 4.16
N ILE A 19 11.08 20.33 4.80
CA ILE A 19 10.04 20.92 5.65
C ILE A 19 8.76 21.14 4.85
N GLY A 20 8.84 21.67 3.63
CA GLY A 20 7.68 21.88 2.76
C GLY A 20 6.95 20.58 2.43
N LEU A 21 7.67 19.51 2.04
CA LEU A 21 7.09 18.21 1.73
C LEU A 21 6.38 17.60 2.94
N VAL A 22 7.02 17.65 4.12
CA VAL A 22 6.44 17.16 5.38
C VAL A 22 5.21 17.97 5.75
N LEU A 23 5.28 19.31 5.71
CA LEU A 23 4.13 20.16 6.03
C LEU A 23 2.97 19.92 5.08
N ILE A 24 3.20 19.80 3.78
CA ILE A 24 2.14 19.51 2.80
C ILE A 24 1.47 18.17 3.12
N ASN A 25 2.25 17.12 3.39
CA ASN A 25 1.72 15.82 3.77
C ASN A 25 0.84 15.92 5.03
N PHE A 26 1.36 16.54 6.10
CA PHE A 26 0.61 16.67 7.36
C PHE A 26 -0.64 17.54 7.19
N ILE A 27 -0.57 18.65 6.47
CA ILE A 27 -1.73 19.52 6.22
C ILE A 27 -2.83 18.76 5.50
N ILE A 28 -2.51 18.00 4.44
CA ILE A 28 -3.51 17.20 3.73
C ILE A 28 -4.05 16.10 4.65
N GLN A 29 -3.20 15.40 5.40
CA GLN A 29 -3.66 14.34 6.29
C GLN A 29 -4.45 14.85 7.50
N ILE A 30 -4.39 16.13 7.87
CA ILE A 30 -5.31 16.71 8.86
C ILE A 30 -6.77 16.58 8.39
N GLY A 31 -7.05 16.71 7.09
CA GLY A 31 -8.40 16.47 6.54
C GLY A 31 -8.83 15.00 6.57
N MET A 32 -7.91 14.10 6.92
CA MET A 32 -8.10 12.66 7.05
C MET A 32 -7.98 12.20 8.51
N VAL A 33 -8.04 13.13 9.46
CA VAL A 33 -8.06 12.82 10.88
C VAL A 33 -9.29 11.96 11.20
N PRO A 34 -9.15 10.94 12.09
CA PRO A 34 -10.24 10.01 12.40
C PRO A 34 -11.57 10.65 12.84
N ASN A 35 -11.55 11.85 13.41
CA ASN A 35 -12.78 12.58 13.81
C ASN A 35 -13.53 13.21 12.62
N TYR A 36 -12.89 13.34 11.45
CA TYR A 36 -13.50 13.94 10.26
C TYR A 36 -13.93 12.89 9.25
N LYS A 37 -13.21 11.76 9.19
CA LYS A 37 -13.53 10.65 8.30
C LYS A 37 -13.47 9.32 9.05
N ASN A 38 -14.53 8.54 8.89
CA ASN A 38 -14.64 7.21 9.48
C ASN A 38 -13.54 6.28 8.94
N VAL A 39 -13.15 5.32 9.79
CA VAL A 39 -12.19 4.28 9.42
C VAL A 39 -12.81 3.38 8.34
N GLY A 40 -12.16 3.32 7.17
CA GLY A 40 -12.59 2.48 6.04
C GLY A 40 -12.47 0.98 6.33
N VAL A 41 -13.10 0.14 5.49
CA VAL A 41 -13.22 -1.32 5.68
C VAL A 41 -11.87 -1.99 5.95
N ASP A 42 -10.94 -1.91 5.00
CA ASP A 42 -9.62 -2.56 5.11
C ASP A 42 -8.81 -1.98 6.28
N SER A 43 -8.79 -0.64 6.41
CA SER A 43 -8.10 0.04 7.51
C SER A 43 -8.64 -0.41 8.87
N GLY A 44 -9.95 -0.60 9.00
CA GLY A 44 -10.62 -1.07 10.21
C GLY A 44 -10.27 -2.52 10.53
N THR A 45 -10.21 -3.39 9.51
CA THR A 45 -9.74 -4.78 9.67
C THR A 45 -8.29 -4.79 10.18
N PHE A 46 -7.41 -3.99 9.57
CA PHE A 46 -6.00 -3.94 9.97
C PHE A 46 -5.82 -3.35 11.37
N ALA A 47 -6.59 -2.32 11.71
CA ALA A 47 -6.60 -1.69 13.02
C ALA A 47 -7.06 -2.67 14.10
N TYR A 48 -8.20 -3.34 13.89
CA TYR A 48 -8.76 -4.30 14.83
C TYR A 48 -7.85 -5.52 15.03
N CYS A 49 -7.40 -6.16 13.94
CA CYS A 49 -6.44 -7.26 14.08
C CYS A 49 -5.10 -6.80 14.68
N GLY A 50 -4.68 -5.56 14.43
CA GLY A 50 -3.52 -4.95 15.08
C GLY A 50 -3.72 -4.80 16.59
N GLN A 51 -4.92 -4.44 17.04
CA GLN A 51 -5.30 -4.42 18.45
C GLN A 51 -5.28 -5.84 19.04
N VAL A 52 -5.85 -6.83 18.37
CA VAL A 52 -5.80 -8.24 18.81
C VAL A 52 -4.35 -8.71 19.03
N ILE A 53 -3.43 -8.35 18.12
CA ILE A 53 -1.99 -8.65 18.29
C ILE A 53 -1.39 -7.90 19.49
N HIS A 54 -1.72 -6.62 19.66
CA HIS A 54 -1.28 -5.81 20.80
C HIS A 54 -1.71 -6.42 22.14
N ASP A 55 -2.94 -6.93 22.20
CA ASP A 55 -3.54 -7.53 23.40
C ASP A 55 -3.05 -8.98 23.66
N GLY A 56 -2.10 -9.47 22.86
CA GLY A 56 -1.46 -10.79 23.04
C GLY A 56 -2.08 -11.92 22.23
N GLY A 57 -3.07 -11.62 21.39
CA GLY A 57 -3.63 -12.54 20.40
C GLY A 57 -2.67 -12.83 19.25
N LEU A 58 -3.03 -13.84 18.46
CA LEU A 58 -2.30 -14.29 17.29
C LEU A 58 -3.14 -14.09 16.03
N LEU A 59 -2.55 -13.41 15.03
CA LEU A 59 -3.17 -13.22 13.71
C LEU A 59 -3.55 -14.58 13.08
N TYR A 60 -4.63 -14.61 12.32
CA TYR A 60 -5.30 -15.78 11.71
C TYR A 60 -5.98 -16.73 12.70
N ARG A 61 -5.42 -16.93 13.89
CA ARG A 61 -6.09 -17.70 14.95
C ARG A 61 -7.21 -16.88 15.60
N ASP A 62 -6.87 -15.68 16.07
CA ASP A 62 -7.74 -14.84 16.89
C ASP A 62 -8.34 -13.66 16.09
N CYS A 63 -7.81 -13.41 14.88
CA CYS A 63 -8.35 -12.45 13.92
C CYS A 63 -8.03 -12.91 12.49
N TRP A 64 -9.04 -13.23 11.70
CA TRP A 64 -8.92 -13.81 10.37
C TRP A 64 -8.95 -12.76 9.26
N ASP A 65 -7.94 -12.79 8.41
CA ASP A 65 -7.91 -12.08 7.13
C ASP A 65 -6.89 -12.75 6.17
N ASN A 66 -6.86 -12.34 4.90
CA ASN A 66 -6.10 -13.01 3.85
C ASN A 66 -4.81 -12.29 3.41
N LYS A 67 -4.42 -11.19 4.07
CA LYS A 67 -3.16 -10.51 3.78
C LYS A 67 -2.02 -11.13 4.59
N PRO A 68 -0.77 -11.03 4.10
CA PRO A 68 0.38 -11.40 4.89
C PRO A 68 0.56 -10.50 6.14
N PRO A 69 1.35 -10.93 7.15
CA PRO A 69 1.28 -10.34 8.49
C PRO A 69 1.70 -8.87 8.61
N GLY A 70 2.48 -8.34 7.67
CA GLY A 70 3.19 -7.07 7.83
C GLY A 70 2.30 -5.89 8.20
N VAL A 71 1.14 -5.72 7.57
CA VAL A 71 0.26 -4.57 7.82
C VAL A 71 -0.35 -4.60 9.22
N TYR A 72 -0.73 -5.77 9.71
CA TYR A 72 -1.33 -5.93 11.04
C TYR A 72 -0.30 -5.68 12.15
N TYR A 73 0.94 -6.18 11.99
CA TYR A 73 2.01 -5.93 12.95
C TYR A 73 2.50 -4.47 12.93
N LEU A 74 2.40 -3.77 11.78
CA LEU A 74 2.60 -2.31 11.74
C LEU A 74 1.51 -1.58 12.53
N ASN A 75 0.24 -1.99 12.39
CA ASN A 75 -0.86 -1.42 13.17
C ASN A 75 -0.70 -1.71 14.67
N ALA A 76 -0.32 -2.94 15.04
CA ALA A 76 -0.01 -3.31 16.43
C ALA A 76 1.15 -2.48 17.00
N ALA A 77 2.19 -2.20 16.20
CA ALA A 77 3.28 -1.32 16.60
C ALA A 77 2.81 0.14 16.77
N ALA A 78 1.94 0.63 15.90
CA ALA A 78 1.33 1.96 16.04
C ALA A 78 0.58 2.07 17.38
N ILE A 79 -0.28 1.08 17.66
CA ILE A 79 -1.09 1.00 18.87
C ILE A 79 -0.21 0.91 20.12
N SER A 80 0.88 0.13 20.07
CA SER A 80 1.82 0.01 21.18
C SER A 80 2.56 1.32 21.51
N LEU A 81 2.69 2.22 20.53
CA LEU A 81 3.39 3.51 20.70
C LEU A 81 2.44 4.66 21.04
N GLY A 82 1.22 4.67 20.49
CA GLY A 82 0.27 5.79 20.62
C GLY A 82 -1.03 5.46 21.37
N GLY A 83 -1.23 4.22 21.79
CA GLY A 83 -2.47 3.71 22.40
C GLY A 83 -3.44 3.09 21.39
N SER A 84 -4.42 2.32 21.89
CA SER A 84 -5.45 1.65 21.09
C SER A 84 -6.52 2.65 20.62
N ASN A 85 -6.17 3.44 19.62
CA ASN A 85 -7.07 4.43 19.02
C ASN A 85 -6.68 4.70 17.55
N PRO A 86 -7.62 5.23 16.74
CA PRO A 86 -7.35 5.57 15.34
C PRO A 86 -6.22 6.60 15.12
N PHE A 87 -5.93 7.48 16.07
CA PHE A 87 -4.89 8.51 15.91
C PHE A 87 -3.48 7.92 15.87
N SER A 88 -3.23 6.85 16.62
CA SER A 88 -1.97 6.11 16.58
C SER A 88 -1.65 5.63 15.16
N ILE A 89 -2.66 5.11 14.47
CA ILE A 89 -2.56 4.59 13.10
C ILE A 89 -2.41 5.75 12.11
N TRP A 90 -3.24 6.80 12.24
CA TRP A 90 -3.15 8.00 11.43
C TRP A 90 -1.75 8.67 11.53
N LEU A 91 -1.20 8.77 12.74
CA LEU A 91 0.12 9.35 12.97
C LEU A 91 1.22 8.49 12.36
N LEU A 92 1.15 7.16 12.54
CA LEU A 92 2.11 6.24 11.94
C LEU A 92 2.13 6.41 10.41
N GLN A 93 0.98 6.40 9.73
CA GLN A 93 0.95 6.57 8.27
C GLN A 93 1.48 7.94 7.82
N ALA A 94 1.18 9.02 8.57
CA ALA A 94 1.64 10.36 8.24
C ALA A 94 3.16 10.48 8.34
N VAL A 95 3.74 9.91 9.41
CA VAL A 95 5.19 9.82 9.59
C VAL A 95 5.81 8.91 8.54
N TRP A 96 5.21 7.73 8.28
CA TRP A 96 5.71 6.76 7.31
C TRP A 96 5.82 7.35 5.91
N LEU A 97 4.75 7.99 5.43
CA LEU A 97 4.73 8.64 4.12
C LEU A 97 5.70 9.82 4.07
N SER A 98 5.82 10.60 5.15
CA SER A 98 6.81 11.68 5.26
C SER A 98 8.24 11.16 5.10
N VAL A 99 8.58 10.06 5.80
CA VAL A 99 9.89 9.41 5.68
C VAL A 99 10.11 8.91 4.25
N ALA A 100 9.13 8.23 3.66
CA ALA A 100 9.22 7.72 2.29
C ALA A 100 9.51 8.83 1.26
N VAL A 101 8.76 9.93 1.32
CA VAL A 101 8.91 11.06 0.39
C VAL A 101 10.25 11.80 0.61
N VAL A 102 10.68 11.99 1.85
CA VAL A 102 11.97 12.62 2.17
C VAL A 102 13.15 11.75 1.71
N VAL A 103 13.09 10.45 1.98
CA VAL A 103 14.11 9.50 1.49
C VAL A 103 14.15 9.49 -0.04
N PHE A 104 12.98 9.50 -0.68
CA PHE A 104 12.88 9.55 -2.13
C PHE A 104 13.52 10.83 -2.70
N PHE A 105 13.28 12.00 -2.10
CA PHE A 105 13.94 13.24 -2.47
C PHE A 105 15.48 13.10 -2.45
N PHE A 106 16.06 12.52 -1.40
CA PHE A 106 17.51 12.33 -1.32
C PHE A 106 18.04 11.31 -2.33
N ILE A 107 17.28 10.25 -2.62
CA ILE A 107 17.62 9.27 -3.67
C ILE A 107 17.62 9.93 -5.04
N LEU A 108 16.54 10.64 -5.41
CA LEU A 108 16.46 11.37 -6.68
C LEU A 108 17.59 12.41 -6.78
N LYS A 109 17.90 13.12 -5.69
CA LYS A 109 19.02 14.07 -5.64
C LYS A 109 20.36 13.37 -5.90
N SER A 110 20.57 12.17 -5.36
CA SER A 110 21.79 11.38 -5.59
C SER A 110 21.89 10.87 -7.04
N ILE A 111 20.77 10.49 -7.65
CA ILE A 111 20.76 9.97 -9.02
C ILE A 111 21.04 11.09 -10.03
N TRP A 112 20.33 12.22 -9.93
CA TRP A 112 20.37 13.29 -10.94
C TRP A 112 21.30 14.45 -10.62
N ASP A 113 21.80 14.56 -9.39
CA ASP A 113 22.60 15.70 -8.89
C ASP A 113 21.93 17.06 -9.12
N HIS A 114 20.59 17.10 -9.04
CA HIS A 114 19.82 18.31 -9.29
C HIS A 114 18.62 18.42 -8.33
N LYS A 115 18.69 19.38 -7.40
CA LYS A 115 17.68 19.54 -6.33
C LYS A 115 16.28 19.83 -6.85
N GLY A 116 16.16 20.64 -7.91
CA GLY A 116 14.86 20.97 -8.49
C GLY A 116 14.13 19.76 -9.06
N LEU A 117 14.86 18.86 -9.75
CA LEU A 117 14.30 17.63 -10.29
C LEU A 117 13.94 16.65 -9.17
N ALA A 118 14.79 16.55 -8.16
CA ALA A 118 14.52 15.73 -6.98
C ALA A 118 13.29 16.22 -6.19
N ALA A 119 13.16 17.54 -5.99
CA ALA A 119 12.01 18.14 -5.33
C ALA A 119 10.72 17.92 -6.14
N LEU A 120 10.80 18.12 -7.46
CA LEU A 120 9.67 17.88 -8.37
C LEU A 120 9.21 16.42 -8.32
N GLY A 121 10.12 15.45 -8.42
CA GLY A 121 9.78 14.03 -8.32
C GLY A 121 9.17 13.67 -6.97
N ALA A 122 9.78 14.10 -5.86
CA ALA A 122 9.24 13.85 -4.52
C ALA A 122 7.86 14.48 -4.31
N PHE A 123 7.65 15.70 -4.81
CA PHE A 123 6.35 16.36 -4.78
C PHE A 123 5.30 15.62 -5.61
N ILE A 124 5.64 15.16 -6.82
CA ILE A 124 4.72 14.39 -7.66
C ILE A 124 4.34 13.08 -7.00
N LEU A 125 5.30 12.34 -6.40
CA LEU A 125 4.98 11.15 -5.62
C LEU A 125 3.97 11.46 -4.52
N LEU A 126 4.24 12.50 -3.71
CA LEU A 126 3.37 12.90 -2.60
C LEU A 126 1.95 13.24 -3.07
N VAL A 127 1.82 14.06 -4.11
CA VAL A 127 0.54 14.51 -4.65
C VAL A 127 -0.28 13.33 -5.22
N TYR A 128 0.35 12.41 -5.96
CA TYR A 128 -0.36 11.27 -6.52
C TYR A 128 -0.77 10.24 -5.46
N VAL A 129 0.07 10.01 -4.44
CA VAL A 129 -0.29 9.13 -3.32
C VAL A 129 -1.49 9.69 -2.57
N LEU A 130 -1.53 11.00 -2.33
CA LEU A 130 -2.59 11.70 -1.61
C LEU A 130 -3.82 12.05 -2.47
N TYR A 131 -3.87 11.61 -3.73
CA TYR A 131 -5.02 11.86 -4.59
C TYR A 131 -6.25 11.08 -4.09
N PRO A 132 -7.45 11.67 -3.98
CA PRO A 132 -8.58 11.07 -3.28
C PRO A 132 -8.95 9.65 -3.72
N GLY A 133 -8.97 9.40 -5.03
CA GLY A 133 -9.27 8.06 -5.58
C GLY A 133 -8.17 7.02 -5.35
N ILE A 134 -6.98 7.45 -4.92
CA ILE A 134 -5.80 6.61 -4.67
C ILE A 134 -5.55 6.48 -3.15
N PHE A 135 -5.64 7.56 -2.38
CA PHE A 135 -5.33 7.55 -0.95
C PHE A 135 -6.43 6.88 -0.12
N MET A 136 -7.70 7.21 -0.38
CA MET A 136 -8.89 6.59 0.23
C MET A 136 -8.85 6.45 1.78
N GLY A 137 -8.18 7.36 2.50
CA GLY A 137 -8.06 7.29 3.97
C GLY A 137 -6.75 6.69 4.49
N GLY A 138 -5.99 6.01 3.62
CA GLY A 138 -4.71 5.40 3.96
C GLY A 138 -4.83 4.13 4.81
N ASN A 139 -3.79 3.82 5.56
CA ASN A 139 -3.57 2.57 6.28
C ASN A 139 -3.61 1.32 5.37
N PHE A 140 -3.36 1.46 4.08
CA PHE A 140 -3.34 0.33 3.15
C PHE A 140 -1.97 -0.34 3.09
N THR A 141 -1.94 -1.62 2.71
CA THR A 141 -0.68 -2.35 2.44
C THR A 141 0.20 -1.61 1.44
N GLU A 142 -0.44 -0.99 0.45
CA GLU A 142 0.11 -0.19 -0.63
C GLU A 142 0.81 1.06 -0.09
N THR A 143 0.18 1.79 0.85
CA THR A 143 0.75 2.98 1.49
C THR A 143 2.03 2.63 2.25
N TYR A 144 2.01 1.52 2.99
CA TYR A 144 3.20 1.06 3.70
C TYR A 144 4.29 0.54 2.75
N ALA A 145 3.93 0.00 1.58
CA ALA A 145 4.87 -0.51 0.59
C ALA A 145 5.68 0.58 -0.15
N ILE A 146 5.25 1.85 -0.11
CA ILE A 146 5.97 2.95 -0.76
C ILE A 146 7.41 3.07 -0.23
N LEU A 147 7.61 2.97 1.09
CA LEU A 147 8.95 3.10 1.70
C LEU A 147 9.91 2.00 1.23
N PRO A 148 9.59 0.69 1.32
CA PRO A 148 10.47 -0.35 0.80
C PRO A 148 10.67 -0.27 -0.72
N ALA A 149 9.68 0.17 -1.51
CA ALA A 149 9.84 0.41 -2.94
C ALA A 149 10.87 1.52 -3.23
N VAL A 150 10.70 2.69 -2.60
CA VAL A 150 11.63 3.83 -2.68
C VAL A 150 13.05 3.42 -2.25
N LEU A 151 13.18 2.73 -1.11
CA LEU A 151 14.46 2.25 -0.62
C LEU A 151 15.10 1.26 -1.59
N SER A 152 14.32 0.38 -2.22
CA SER A 152 14.83 -0.60 -3.20
C SER A 152 15.45 0.10 -4.40
N ILE A 153 14.83 1.17 -4.91
CA ILE A 153 15.40 2.01 -5.97
C ILE A 153 16.75 2.62 -5.53
N GLY A 154 16.80 3.20 -4.32
CA GLY A 154 18.02 3.79 -3.77
C GLY A 154 19.15 2.78 -3.52
N VAL A 155 18.80 1.58 -3.07
CA VAL A 155 19.75 0.49 -2.82
C VAL A 155 20.25 -0.11 -4.12
N LEU A 156 19.40 -0.27 -5.14
CA LEU A 156 19.83 -0.66 -6.47
C LEU A 156 20.80 0.39 -7.05
N TRP A 157 20.48 1.67 -6.91
CA TRP A 157 21.40 2.74 -7.27
C TRP A 157 22.75 2.59 -6.56
N ALA A 158 22.77 2.37 -5.25
CA ALA A 158 24.00 2.18 -4.47
C ALA A 158 24.78 0.91 -4.86
N TYR A 159 24.10 -0.18 -5.21
CA TYR A 159 24.70 -1.40 -5.73
C TYR A 159 25.41 -1.14 -7.06
N LEU A 160 24.70 -0.58 -8.05
CA LEU A 160 25.25 -0.31 -9.38
C LEU A 160 26.49 0.60 -9.32
N GLY A 161 26.52 1.54 -8.37
CA GLY A 161 27.65 2.46 -8.22
C GLY A 161 28.85 1.93 -7.44
N SER A 162 28.68 0.89 -6.63
CA SER A 162 29.72 0.46 -5.69
C SER A 162 30.10 -1.01 -5.79
N GLY A 163 29.27 -1.85 -6.42
CA GLY A 163 29.48 -3.29 -6.55
C GLY A 163 29.39 -4.09 -5.25
N HIS A 164 29.19 -3.44 -4.10
CA HIS A 164 29.18 -4.12 -2.81
C HIS A 164 27.92 -4.98 -2.64
N ARG A 165 28.11 -6.28 -2.38
CA ARG A 165 27.04 -7.26 -2.19
C ARG A 165 26.13 -7.01 -1.00
N ARG A 166 26.54 -6.18 -0.02
CA ARG A 166 25.66 -5.75 1.10
C ARG A 166 24.37 -5.11 0.60
N TRP A 167 24.42 -4.44 -0.55
CA TRP A 167 23.24 -3.83 -1.15
C TRP A 167 22.27 -4.87 -1.71
N LEU A 168 22.76 -6.00 -2.22
CA LEU A 168 21.90 -7.13 -2.63
C LEU A 168 21.23 -7.79 -1.41
N VAL A 169 21.95 -7.88 -0.27
CA VAL A 169 21.36 -8.34 0.99
C VAL A 169 20.18 -7.44 1.38
N ILE A 170 20.41 -6.12 1.41
CA ILE A 170 19.37 -5.13 1.76
C ILE A 170 18.20 -5.19 0.76
N LEU A 171 18.46 -5.33 -0.54
CA LEU A 171 17.42 -5.47 -1.57
C LEU A 171 16.54 -6.69 -1.34
N GLY A 172 17.12 -7.84 -1.00
CA GLY A 172 16.32 -9.03 -0.70
C GLY A 172 15.46 -8.83 0.55
N VAL A 173 16.01 -8.22 1.61
CA VAL A 173 15.23 -7.89 2.82
C VAL A 173 14.09 -6.93 2.50
N LEU A 174 14.32 -5.89 1.69
CA LEU A 174 13.27 -4.95 1.28
C LEU A 174 12.19 -5.62 0.41
N ALA A 175 12.57 -6.51 -0.49
CA ALA A 175 11.63 -7.31 -1.28
C ALA A 175 10.77 -8.22 -0.38
N ALA A 176 11.38 -8.82 0.64
CA ALA A 176 10.65 -9.60 1.64
C ALA A 176 9.70 -8.73 2.49
N SER A 177 10.13 -7.52 2.87
CA SER A 177 9.25 -6.57 3.57
C SER A 177 8.03 -6.18 2.72
N GLY A 178 8.22 -5.97 1.41
CA GLY A 178 7.13 -5.78 0.45
C GLY A 178 6.21 -7.01 0.39
N PHE A 179 6.78 -8.20 0.21
CA PHE A 179 6.05 -9.46 0.19
C PHE A 179 5.17 -9.66 1.43
N LEU A 180 5.71 -9.34 2.62
CA LEU A 180 5.01 -9.43 3.90
C LEU A 180 3.89 -8.40 4.07
N LEU A 181 3.79 -7.39 3.21
CA LEU A 181 2.62 -6.52 3.13
C LEU A 181 1.59 -7.07 2.13
N LYS A 182 2.08 -7.49 0.95
CA LYS A 182 1.29 -8.16 -0.08
C LYS A 182 2.22 -8.91 -1.02
N PRO A 183 1.91 -10.16 -1.44
CA PRO A 183 2.84 -10.96 -2.24
C PRO A 183 3.25 -10.30 -3.56
N THR A 184 2.41 -9.44 -4.12
CA THR A 184 2.65 -8.73 -5.37
C THR A 184 3.75 -7.67 -5.27
N TYR A 185 4.17 -7.22 -4.08
CA TYR A 185 5.16 -6.14 -3.93
C TYR A 185 6.62 -6.63 -3.96
N ILE A 186 6.86 -7.79 -4.57
CA ILE A 186 8.22 -8.34 -4.81
C ILE A 186 8.86 -7.83 -6.11
N ALA A 187 8.13 -7.05 -6.91
CA ALA A 187 8.50 -6.67 -8.27
C ALA A 187 9.91 -6.07 -8.36
N MET A 188 10.28 -5.14 -7.48
CA MET A 188 11.61 -4.52 -7.52
C MET A 188 12.75 -5.51 -7.14
N GLY A 189 12.46 -6.50 -6.29
CA GLY A 189 13.37 -7.60 -6.00
C GLY A 189 13.59 -8.50 -7.21
N LEU A 190 12.51 -8.87 -7.91
CA LEU A 190 12.57 -9.64 -9.15
C LEU A 190 13.26 -8.86 -10.27
N ALA A 191 12.97 -7.57 -10.42
CA ALA A 191 13.61 -6.69 -11.39
C ALA A 191 15.11 -6.58 -11.16
N THR A 192 15.52 -6.50 -9.89
CA THR A 192 16.94 -6.57 -9.50
C THR A 192 17.55 -7.90 -9.91
N ALA A 193 16.90 -9.03 -9.62
CA ALA A 193 17.39 -10.35 -10.00
C ALA A 193 17.58 -10.47 -11.53
N ILE A 194 16.58 -10.02 -12.31
CA ILE A 194 16.63 -10.01 -13.78
C ILE A 194 17.77 -9.12 -14.27
N LEU A 195 17.90 -7.90 -13.75
CA LEU A 195 18.93 -6.95 -14.15
C LEU A 195 20.34 -7.47 -13.82
N VAL A 196 20.56 -7.91 -12.58
CA VAL A 196 21.86 -8.46 -12.14
C VAL A 196 22.20 -9.70 -12.96
N GLY A 197 21.23 -10.60 -13.15
CA GLY A 197 21.41 -11.78 -13.99
C GLY A 197 21.82 -11.40 -15.42
N TYR A 198 21.12 -10.44 -16.00
CA TYR A 198 21.43 -9.92 -17.32
C TYR A 198 22.86 -9.35 -17.40
N LEU A 199 23.25 -8.49 -16.45
CA LEU A 199 24.59 -7.88 -16.41
C LEU A 199 25.70 -8.94 -16.32
N GLU A 200 25.57 -9.95 -15.45
CA GLU A 200 26.60 -10.98 -15.28
C GLU A 200 26.64 -11.96 -16.47
N ILE A 201 25.50 -12.27 -17.09
CA ILE A 201 25.45 -13.05 -18.34
C ILE A 201 26.18 -12.31 -19.45
N ARG A 202 25.97 -10.99 -19.59
CA ARG A 202 26.68 -10.17 -20.58
C ARG A 202 28.20 -10.18 -20.37
N ARG A 203 28.64 -10.32 -19.11
CA ARG A 203 30.06 -10.43 -18.73
C ARG A 203 30.61 -11.86 -18.78
N ARG A 204 29.77 -12.87 -19.05
CA ARG A 204 30.10 -14.30 -18.97
C ARG A 204 30.68 -14.72 -17.60
N ASP A 205 30.22 -14.07 -16.54
CA ASP A 205 30.69 -14.33 -15.18
C ASP A 205 29.70 -15.23 -14.43
N ALA A 206 29.72 -16.54 -14.74
CA ALA A 206 28.83 -17.52 -14.14
C ALA A 206 28.97 -17.60 -12.61
N LYS A 207 30.18 -17.36 -12.09
CA LYS A 207 30.44 -17.37 -10.65
C LYS A 207 29.73 -16.21 -9.97
N HIS A 208 29.89 -14.99 -10.47
CA HIS A 208 29.22 -13.82 -9.89
C HIS A 208 27.71 -13.86 -10.11
N LEU A 209 27.25 -14.38 -11.25
CA LEU A 209 25.82 -14.65 -11.50
C LEU A 209 25.22 -15.49 -10.37
N VAL A 210 25.78 -16.68 -10.11
CA VAL A 210 25.26 -17.59 -9.08
C VAL A 210 25.36 -16.96 -7.69
N ILE A 211 26.51 -16.36 -7.34
CA ILE A 211 26.71 -15.77 -6.00
C ILE A 211 25.73 -14.62 -5.76
N ASN A 212 25.61 -13.68 -6.70
CA ASN A 212 24.79 -12.49 -6.50
C ASN A 212 23.29 -12.84 -6.46
N LEU A 213 22.84 -13.76 -7.30
CA LEU A 213 21.46 -14.25 -7.27
C LEU A 213 21.16 -15.08 -6.00
N ALA A 214 22.10 -15.91 -5.55
CA ALA A 214 21.95 -16.67 -4.31
C ALA A 214 21.88 -15.74 -3.10
N ILE A 215 22.71 -14.69 -3.03
CA ILE A 215 22.66 -13.69 -1.96
C ILE A 215 21.29 -13.01 -1.91
N LEU A 216 20.79 -12.56 -3.06
CA LEU A 216 19.49 -11.89 -3.14
C LEU A 216 18.34 -12.83 -2.73
N LEU A 217 18.37 -14.08 -3.20
CA LEU A 217 17.35 -15.09 -2.88
C LEU A 217 17.37 -15.45 -1.38
N VAL A 218 18.54 -15.74 -0.83
CA VAL A 218 18.70 -16.09 0.59
C VAL A 218 18.28 -14.91 1.48
N SER A 219 18.69 -13.68 1.16
CA SER A 219 18.32 -12.52 1.96
C SER A 219 16.82 -12.18 1.86
N ALA A 220 16.17 -12.46 0.73
CA ALA A 220 14.71 -12.35 0.61
C ALA A 220 13.97 -13.46 1.38
N PHE A 221 14.56 -14.64 1.49
CA PHE A 221 13.95 -15.75 2.22
C PHE A 221 14.03 -15.56 3.75
N ILE A 222 15.10 -14.94 4.28
CA ILE A 222 15.32 -14.82 5.73
C ILE A 222 14.14 -14.17 6.48
N PRO A 223 13.61 -12.99 6.10
CA PRO A 223 12.49 -12.39 6.83
C PRO A 223 11.21 -13.23 6.76
N VAL A 224 10.92 -13.85 5.61
CA VAL A 224 9.77 -14.74 5.45
C VAL A 224 9.93 -15.99 6.32
N LEU A 225 11.14 -16.55 6.39
CA LEU A 225 11.48 -17.68 7.25
C LEU A 225 11.31 -17.31 8.73
N ILE A 226 11.73 -16.13 9.16
CA ILE A 226 11.55 -15.67 10.54
C ILE A 226 10.07 -15.62 10.90
N VAL A 227 9.23 -15.08 10.02
CA VAL A 227 7.76 -15.07 10.22
C VAL A 227 7.22 -16.50 10.26
N GLY A 228 7.62 -17.37 9.34
CA GLY A 228 7.20 -18.77 9.33
C GLY A 228 7.60 -19.52 10.61
N LEU A 229 8.82 -19.32 11.11
CA LEU A 229 9.30 -19.90 12.36
C LEU A 229 8.55 -19.35 13.58
N TYR A 230 8.17 -18.07 13.58
CA TYR A 230 7.33 -17.50 14.63
C TYR A 230 5.97 -18.20 14.70
N PHE A 231 5.27 -18.36 13.57
CA PHE A 231 3.98 -19.06 13.54
C PHE A 231 4.12 -20.56 13.83
N LEU A 232 5.21 -21.18 13.40
CA LEU A 232 5.53 -22.57 13.76
C LEU A 232 5.71 -22.73 15.27
N ALA A 233 6.45 -21.83 15.92
CA ALA A 233 6.65 -21.84 17.36
C ALA A 233 5.35 -21.58 18.15
N LYS A 234 4.37 -20.88 17.55
CA LYS A 234 3.04 -20.68 18.10
C LYS A 234 2.05 -21.82 17.80
N GLY A 235 2.47 -22.83 17.03
CA GLY A 235 1.63 -23.96 16.66
C GLY A 235 0.58 -23.64 15.59
N ASP A 236 0.73 -22.54 14.84
CA ASP A 236 -0.31 -22.00 13.95
C ASP A 236 0.17 -21.75 12.51
N LEU A 237 1.22 -22.46 12.08
CA LEU A 237 1.76 -22.37 10.73
C LEU A 237 0.71 -22.70 9.64
N GLY A 238 -0.25 -23.59 9.95
CA GLY A 238 -1.31 -23.98 9.03
C GLY A 238 -2.22 -22.81 8.63
N ASN A 239 -2.67 -22.02 9.59
CA ASN A 239 -3.50 -20.83 9.33
C ASN A 239 -2.72 -19.76 8.55
N LEU A 240 -1.45 -19.51 8.90
CA LEU A 240 -0.56 -18.63 8.11
C LEU A 240 -0.45 -19.10 6.65
N TRP A 241 -0.14 -20.38 6.45
CA TRP A 241 0.05 -20.96 5.13
C TRP A 241 -1.23 -20.83 4.29
N PHE A 242 -2.38 -21.12 4.89
CA PHE A 242 -3.66 -21.00 4.21
C PHE A 242 -3.95 -19.55 3.83
N ALA A 243 -3.86 -18.61 4.78
CA ALA A 243 -4.20 -17.21 4.56
C ALA A 243 -3.32 -16.57 3.47
N VAL A 244 -2.00 -16.81 3.52
CA VAL A 244 -1.05 -16.16 2.61
C VAL A 244 -0.97 -16.86 1.27
N PHE A 245 -0.99 -18.19 1.22
CA PHE A 245 -0.75 -18.96 0.00
C PHE A 245 -2.02 -19.61 -0.54
N THR A 246 -2.62 -20.57 0.19
CA THR A 246 -3.74 -21.37 -0.33
C THR A 246 -4.93 -20.51 -0.74
N HIS A 247 -5.35 -19.58 0.10
CA HIS A 247 -6.46 -18.67 -0.20
C HIS A 247 -6.16 -17.80 -1.42
N ASN A 248 -4.97 -17.21 -1.50
CA ASN A 248 -4.57 -16.36 -2.63
C ASN A 248 -4.44 -17.15 -3.95
N PHE A 249 -4.03 -18.43 -3.92
CA PHE A 249 -4.01 -19.27 -5.12
C PHE A 249 -5.43 -19.57 -5.65
N THR A 250 -6.36 -19.92 -4.76
CA THR A 250 -7.78 -20.09 -5.12
C THR A 250 -8.35 -18.77 -5.65
N TYR A 251 -8.02 -17.65 -5.02
CA TYR A 251 -8.46 -16.32 -5.43
C TYR A 251 -7.98 -15.93 -6.84
N VAL A 252 -6.72 -16.17 -7.18
CA VAL A 252 -6.16 -15.88 -8.52
C VAL A 252 -6.70 -16.84 -9.59
N SER A 253 -7.14 -18.04 -9.21
CA SER A 253 -7.72 -19.00 -10.16
C SER A 253 -9.03 -18.53 -10.81
N GLU A 254 -9.71 -17.54 -10.19
CA GLU A 254 -10.86 -16.84 -10.80
C GLU A 254 -10.46 -15.96 -12.01
N GLY A 255 -9.15 -15.74 -12.21
CA GLY A 255 -8.54 -15.39 -13.48
C GLY A 255 -8.55 -13.92 -13.89
N ILE A 256 -7.67 -13.61 -14.84
CA ILE A 256 -7.66 -12.33 -15.57
C ILE A 256 -8.83 -12.34 -16.56
N SER A 257 -9.75 -11.40 -16.44
CA SER A 257 -10.86 -11.23 -17.38
C SER A 257 -10.61 -10.08 -18.35
N LEU A 258 -11.21 -10.11 -19.54
CA LEU A 258 -11.18 -8.97 -20.47
C LEU A 258 -11.73 -7.69 -19.81
N ARG A 259 -12.74 -7.84 -18.93
CA ARG A 259 -13.31 -6.73 -18.15
C ARG A 259 -12.28 -6.14 -17.18
N SER A 260 -11.54 -6.98 -16.46
CA SER A 260 -10.52 -6.49 -15.52
C SER A 260 -9.37 -5.82 -16.26
N LEU A 261 -8.91 -6.39 -17.39
CA LEU A 261 -7.88 -5.77 -18.25
C LEU A 261 -8.33 -4.42 -18.83
N TYR A 262 -9.56 -4.33 -19.32
CA TYR A 262 -10.12 -3.07 -19.82
C TYR A 262 -10.19 -2.00 -18.73
N ALA A 263 -10.64 -2.37 -17.53
CA ALA A 263 -10.70 -1.46 -16.39
C ALA A 263 -9.29 -1.02 -15.95
N THR A 264 -8.30 -1.91 -15.92
CA THR A 264 -6.90 -1.54 -15.67
C THR A 264 -6.40 -0.57 -16.73
N ALA A 265 -6.62 -0.85 -18.02
CA ALA A 265 -6.23 0.05 -19.10
C ALA A 265 -6.92 1.41 -19.00
N ARG A 266 -8.20 1.45 -18.61
CA ARG A 266 -8.94 2.69 -18.38
C ARG A 266 -8.33 3.53 -17.26
N MET A 267 -7.92 2.92 -16.15
CA MET A 267 -7.24 3.62 -15.05
C MET A 267 -5.96 4.33 -15.53
N PHE A 268 -5.17 3.67 -16.37
CA PHE A 268 -3.91 4.22 -16.87
C PHE A 268 -4.04 5.18 -18.05
N LEU A 269 -5.10 5.06 -18.86
CA LEU A 269 -5.20 5.80 -20.14
C LEU A 269 -6.29 6.88 -20.15
N ILE A 270 -7.27 6.80 -19.26
CA ILE A 270 -8.45 7.68 -19.27
C ILE A 270 -8.60 8.42 -17.95
N GLU A 271 -8.43 7.74 -16.82
CA GLU A 271 -8.72 8.33 -15.51
C GLU A 271 -7.60 9.26 -15.05
N GLN A 272 -7.94 10.50 -14.74
CA GLN A 272 -7.00 11.49 -14.21
C GLN A 272 -6.82 11.28 -12.70
N PRO A 273 -5.63 11.57 -12.16
CA PRO A 273 -4.45 12.13 -12.81
C PRO A 273 -3.54 11.08 -13.48
N MET A 274 -3.86 9.79 -13.35
CA MET A 274 -3.00 8.69 -13.80
C MET A 274 -2.76 8.67 -15.31
N ALA A 275 -3.77 9.06 -16.11
CA ALA A 275 -3.62 9.18 -17.55
C ALA A 275 -2.49 10.14 -17.95
N ALA A 276 -2.40 11.31 -17.30
CA ALA A 276 -1.33 12.28 -17.57
C ALA A 276 0.04 11.72 -17.20
N LEU A 277 0.18 11.09 -16.02
CA LEU A 277 1.44 10.48 -15.60
C LEU A 277 1.86 9.34 -16.54
N THR A 278 0.93 8.48 -16.94
CA THR A 278 1.19 7.35 -17.82
C THR A 278 1.68 7.79 -19.19
N VAL A 279 1.09 8.84 -19.78
CA VAL A 279 1.57 9.40 -21.06
C VAL A 279 3.01 9.89 -20.94
N LEU A 280 3.35 10.62 -19.88
CA LEU A 280 4.71 11.11 -19.66
C LEU A 280 5.71 9.97 -19.43
N VAL A 281 5.32 8.95 -18.68
CA VAL A 281 6.12 7.74 -18.47
C VAL A 281 6.33 7.00 -19.79
N GLY A 282 5.30 6.87 -20.63
CA GLY A 282 5.39 6.25 -21.95
C GLY A 282 6.33 7.01 -22.91
N ILE A 283 6.23 8.34 -22.94
CA ILE A 283 7.16 9.19 -23.71
C ILE A 283 8.59 9.01 -23.17
N SER A 284 8.77 9.05 -21.86
CA SER A 284 10.07 8.86 -21.22
C SER A 284 10.70 7.51 -21.56
N ALA A 285 9.92 6.43 -21.48
CA ALA A 285 10.36 5.08 -21.84
C ALA A 285 10.74 5.01 -23.33
N GLY A 286 9.96 5.62 -24.22
CA GLY A 286 10.30 5.71 -25.65
C GLY A 286 11.62 6.44 -25.91
N VAL A 287 11.83 7.58 -25.23
CA VAL A 287 13.09 8.35 -25.29
C VAL A 287 14.27 7.53 -24.75
N PHE A 288 14.09 6.86 -23.62
CA PHE A 288 15.09 5.98 -23.03
C PHE A 288 15.50 4.87 -23.99
N ILE A 289 14.52 4.15 -24.54
CA ILE A 289 14.75 3.03 -25.48
C ILE A 289 15.50 3.54 -26.70
N PHE A 290 15.05 4.65 -27.30
CA PHE A 290 15.68 5.20 -28.50
C PHE A 290 17.17 5.54 -28.28
N GLN A 291 17.50 6.16 -27.14
CA GLN A 291 18.87 6.58 -26.82
C GLN A 291 19.78 5.44 -26.39
N ASN A 292 19.24 4.50 -25.62
CA ASN A 292 20.04 3.49 -24.93
C ASN A 292 19.97 2.12 -25.60
N ARG A 293 19.23 1.97 -26.72
CA ARG A 293 19.02 0.67 -27.39
C ARG A 293 20.31 -0.10 -27.69
N GLN A 294 21.38 0.61 -28.06
CA GLN A 294 22.66 -0.04 -28.38
C GLN A 294 23.35 -0.60 -27.13
N LEU A 295 23.20 0.04 -25.98
CA LEU A 295 23.76 -0.47 -24.73
C LEU A 295 22.89 -1.61 -24.17
N VAL A 296 21.58 -1.37 -24.11
CA VAL A 296 20.61 -2.21 -23.39
C VAL A 296 20.19 -3.44 -24.19
N PHE A 297 20.03 -3.33 -25.52
CA PHE A 297 19.48 -4.41 -26.36
C PHE A 297 20.49 -5.02 -27.33
N SER A 298 21.74 -4.54 -27.37
CA SER A 298 22.77 -5.19 -28.19
C SER A 298 23.13 -6.56 -27.62
N PHE A 299 23.11 -7.60 -28.46
CA PHE A 299 23.57 -8.95 -28.12
C PHE A 299 25.07 -9.15 -28.36
N ARG A 300 25.79 -8.09 -28.77
CA ARG A 300 27.25 -8.15 -28.94
C ARG A 300 27.91 -8.32 -27.57
N GLN A 301 28.90 -9.19 -27.52
CA GLN A 301 29.70 -9.38 -26.31
C GLN A 301 30.54 -8.13 -26.04
N PRO A 302 30.50 -7.58 -24.81
CA PRO A 302 31.38 -6.48 -24.42
C PRO A 302 32.82 -6.97 -24.40
N ALA A 303 33.75 -6.16 -24.88
CA ALA A 303 35.18 -6.47 -24.88
C ALA A 303 36.00 -5.28 -24.36
N GLY A 304 37.14 -5.57 -23.72
CA GLY A 304 38.03 -4.55 -23.18
C GLY A 304 37.32 -3.66 -22.15
N SER A 305 37.45 -2.34 -22.30
CA SER A 305 36.83 -1.35 -21.41
C SER A 305 35.30 -1.32 -21.46
N GLU A 306 34.66 -1.92 -22.47
CA GLU A 306 33.18 -1.99 -22.51
C GLU A 306 32.61 -2.83 -21.37
N ILE A 307 33.40 -3.76 -20.80
CA ILE A 307 33.01 -4.59 -19.66
C ILE A 307 32.67 -3.72 -18.43
N GLU A 308 33.35 -2.58 -18.25
CA GLU A 308 33.10 -1.67 -17.13
C GLU A 308 31.67 -1.10 -17.16
N ARG A 309 31.11 -0.92 -18.36
CA ARG A 309 29.72 -0.45 -18.56
C ARG A 309 28.68 -1.45 -18.04
N PHE A 310 29.06 -2.71 -17.83
CA PHE A 310 28.21 -3.77 -17.30
C PHE A 310 28.60 -4.19 -15.88
N THR A 311 29.64 -3.60 -15.30
CA THR A 311 30.24 -4.05 -14.03
C THR A 311 29.84 -3.10 -12.89
N PRO A 312 28.95 -3.51 -11.97
CA PRO A 312 28.62 -2.70 -10.80
C PRO A 312 29.88 -2.27 -10.04
N GLY A 313 29.97 -0.97 -9.72
CA GLY A 313 31.16 -0.38 -9.08
C GLY A 313 32.20 0.21 -10.04
N ALA A 314 32.18 -0.17 -11.33
CA ALA A 314 33.05 0.38 -12.37
C ALA A 314 32.31 1.25 -13.40
N MET A 315 30.97 1.30 -13.33
CA MET A 315 30.15 2.04 -14.30
C MET A 315 30.38 3.55 -14.23
N SER A 316 30.43 4.18 -15.40
CA SER A 316 30.30 5.63 -15.52
C SER A 316 28.94 6.10 -14.97
N LEU A 317 28.84 7.37 -14.54
CA LEU A 317 27.57 7.90 -14.03
C LEU A 317 26.41 7.78 -15.04
N PRO A 318 26.59 8.07 -16.35
CA PRO A 318 25.54 7.84 -17.35
C PRO A 318 25.13 6.36 -17.46
N ASP A 319 26.08 5.42 -17.57
CA ASP A 319 25.76 4.00 -17.70
C ASP A 319 25.03 3.47 -16.45
N ARG A 320 25.45 3.93 -15.26
CA ARG A 320 24.79 3.61 -13.99
C ARG A 320 23.33 4.08 -13.98
N ARG A 321 23.05 5.29 -14.47
CA ARG A 321 21.67 5.81 -14.62
C ARG A 321 20.89 4.97 -15.62
N THR A 322 21.50 4.59 -16.74
CA THR A 322 20.85 3.75 -17.76
C THR A 322 20.44 2.39 -17.20
N TRP A 323 21.32 1.71 -16.45
CA TRP A 323 20.98 0.42 -15.84
C TRP A 323 20.00 0.54 -14.67
N LEU A 324 20.05 1.62 -13.89
CA LEU A 324 19.02 1.89 -12.89
C LEU A 324 17.64 2.00 -13.56
N LEU A 325 17.53 2.80 -14.61
CA LEU A 325 16.27 2.99 -15.34
C LEU A 325 15.79 1.70 -16.01
N ALA A 326 16.70 0.88 -16.55
CA ALA A 326 16.36 -0.45 -17.04
C ALA A 326 15.75 -1.33 -15.94
N GLY A 327 16.37 -1.38 -14.76
CA GLY A 327 15.83 -2.12 -13.59
C GLY A 327 14.47 -1.59 -13.14
N VAL A 328 14.33 -0.27 -13.02
CA VAL A 328 13.07 0.38 -12.62
C VAL A 328 11.94 0.13 -13.62
N MET A 329 12.21 0.15 -14.93
CA MET A 329 11.18 -0.20 -15.92
C MET A 329 10.81 -1.68 -15.89
N ILE A 330 11.75 -2.58 -15.63
CA ILE A 330 11.42 -4.01 -15.41
C ILE A 330 10.50 -4.13 -14.18
N GLY A 331 10.82 -3.45 -13.08
CA GLY A 331 9.97 -3.39 -11.88
C GLY A 331 8.57 -2.88 -12.19
N LEU A 332 8.48 -1.74 -12.88
CA LEU A 332 7.21 -1.15 -13.29
C LEU A 332 6.35 -2.09 -14.14
N ILE A 333 6.96 -2.80 -15.10
CA ILE A 333 6.25 -3.79 -15.93
C ILE A 333 5.71 -4.94 -15.07
N LEU A 334 6.52 -5.43 -14.12
CA LEU A 334 6.12 -6.50 -13.21
C LEU A 334 4.98 -6.07 -12.28
N ASP A 335 5.04 -4.88 -11.70
CA ASP A 335 3.96 -4.37 -10.84
C ASP A 335 2.66 -4.13 -11.63
N ILE A 336 2.73 -3.63 -12.87
CA ILE A 336 1.55 -3.52 -13.74
C ILE A 336 0.95 -4.90 -14.02
N ALA A 337 1.80 -5.91 -14.29
CA ALA A 337 1.35 -7.28 -14.50
C ALA A 337 0.72 -7.87 -13.22
N PHE A 338 1.30 -7.62 -12.05
CA PHE A 338 0.75 -8.07 -10.77
C PHE A 338 -0.57 -7.38 -10.42
N LEU A 339 -0.69 -6.07 -10.66
CA LEU A 339 -1.94 -5.34 -10.51
C LEU A 339 -3.04 -5.93 -11.40
N ALA A 340 -2.73 -6.16 -12.69
CA ALA A 340 -3.66 -6.77 -13.63
C ALA A 340 -4.07 -8.20 -13.23
N SER A 341 -3.16 -8.96 -12.63
CA SER A 341 -3.43 -10.33 -12.17
C SER A 341 -4.42 -10.43 -11.02
N SER A 342 -4.63 -9.33 -10.28
CA SER A 342 -5.57 -9.31 -9.16
C SER A 342 -7.05 -9.37 -9.57
N GLY A 343 -7.36 -9.10 -10.85
CA GLY A 343 -8.74 -9.00 -11.35
C GLY A 343 -9.53 -7.78 -10.84
N LYS A 344 -8.99 -7.06 -9.85
CA LYS A 344 -9.61 -5.91 -9.19
C LYS A 344 -8.93 -4.62 -9.61
N ASN A 345 -9.73 -3.57 -9.74
CA ASN A 345 -9.29 -2.25 -10.19
C ASN A 345 -9.63 -1.25 -9.10
N PHE A 346 -8.90 -1.30 -7.98
CA PHE A 346 -9.01 -0.29 -6.93
C PHE A 346 -7.92 0.76 -7.10
N GLY A 347 -8.27 2.03 -6.90
CA GLY A 347 -7.31 3.13 -7.11
C GLY A 347 -6.12 3.08 -6.15
N HIS A 348 -6.30 2.60 -4.91
CA HIS A 348 -5.19 2.48 -3.97
C HIS A 348 -4.09 1.51 -4.43
N TYR A 349 -4.39 0.50 -5.27
CA TYR A 349 -3.39 -0.41 -5.86
C TYR A 349 -2.33 0.32 -6.69
N LEU A 350 -2.64 1.53 -7.16
CA LEU A 350 -1.72 2.32 -7.96
C LEU A 350 -0.56 2.91 -7.14
N GLN A 351 -0.70 3.04 -5.81
CA GLN A 351 0.31 3.70 -4.99
C GLN A 351 1.70 3.04 -5.10
N VAL A 352 1.75 1.71 -5.21
CA VAL A 352 3.03 0.97 -5.25
C VAL A 352 3.82 1.24 -6.52
N LEU A 353 3.16 1.60 -7.63
CA LEU A 353 3.77 1.90 -8.93
C LEU A 353 4.37 3.31 -9.01
N LEU A 354 3.90 4.22 -8.15
CA LEU A 354 4.22 5.64 -8.24
C LEU A 354 5.71 5.94 -8.10
N PRO A 355 6.49 5.28 -7.20
CA PRO A 355 7.93 5.47 -7.14
C PRO A 355 8.64 5.17 -8.46
N GLU A 356 8.36 4.03 -9.12
CA GLU A 356 8.96 3.71 -10.42
C GLU A 356 8.52 4.69 -11.50
N MET A 357 7.21 4.95 -11.61
CA MET A 357 6.65 5.88 -12.61
C MET A 357 7.31 7.26 -12.49
N VAL A 358 7.49 7.77 -11.26
CA VAL A 358 8.11 9.07 -11.03
C VAL A 358 9.59 9.05 -11.42
N VAL A 359 10.35 8.01 -11.08
CA VAL A 359 11.77 7.89 -11.50
C VAL A 359 11.89 7.90 -13.01
N VAL A 360 11.05 7.12 -13.71
CA VAL A 360 11.04 7.09 -15.18
C VAL A 360 10.64 8.46 -15.73
N MET A 361 9.64 9.15 -15.18
CA MET A 361 9.26 10.48 -15.63
C MET A 361 10.36 11.54 -15.38
N VAL A 362 11.05 11.51 -14.23
CA VAL A 362 12.14 12.47 -13.93
C VAL A 362 13.29 12.35 -14.95
N TYR A 363 13.53 11.16 -15.50
CA TYR A 363 14.47 10.99 -16.62
C TYR A 363 14.11 11.84 -17.84
N LEU A 364 12.82 11.92 -18.22
CA LEU A 364 12.38 12.75 -19.35
C LEU A 364 12.67 14.23 -19.08
N PHE A 365 12.40 14.71 -17.86
CA PHE A 365 12.67 16.11 -17.51
C PHE A 365 14.16 16.42 -17.51
N ASP A 366 15.00 15.51 -17.01
CA ASP A 366 16.44 15.67 -17.10
C ASP A 366 16.93 15.66 -18.55
N TYR A 367 16.39 14.77 -19.39
CA TYR A 367 16.72 14.73 -20.82
C TYR A 367 16.37 16.04 -21.53
N VAL A 368 15.13 16.51 -21.40
CA VAL A 368 14.67 17.79 -22.00
C VAL A 368 15.52 18.96 -21.50
N ARG A 369 15.86 18.97 -20.20
CA ARG A 369 16.73 19.98 -19.60
C ARG A 369 18.11 20.00 -20.25
N GLN A 370 18.68 18.84 -20.57
CA GLN A 370 20.01 18.72 -21.17
C GLN A 370 20.03 18.93 -22.69
N SER A 371 18.98 18.54 -23.42
CA SER A 371 18.94 18.63 -24.89
C SER A 371 18.73 20.03 -25.44
N LEU A 372 18.11 20.92 -24.67
CA LEU A 372 17.85 22.29 -25.12
C LEU A 372 19.13 23.13 -24.94
N LYS A 373 19.80 23.45 -26.06
CA LYS A 373 20.97 24.34 -26.10
C LYS A 373 20.65 25.65 -25.36
N ILE A 374 21.50 26.05 -24.42
CA ILE A 374 21.31 27.22 -23.55
C ILE A 374 21.25 28.50 -24.40
N THR A 375 20.04 28.97 -24.69
CA THR A 375 19.73 30.31 -25.20
C THR A 375 18.64 30.87 -24.30
N ARG A 376 18.51 32.21 -24.17
CA ARG A 376 17.40 32.79 -23.35
C ARG A 376 16.02 32.33 -23.83
N PHE A 377 15.88 32.04 -25.12
CA PHE A 377 14.66 31.50 -25.72
C PHE A 377 14.36 30.07 -25.27
N SER A 378 15.36 29.19 -25.23
CA SER A 378 15.17 27.81 -24.76
C SER A 378 14.90 27.69 -23.26
N GLN A 379 15.37 28.64 -22.44
CA GLN A 379 15.01 28.76 -21.02
C GLN A 379 13.55 29.13 -20.81
N GLY A 380 13.01 30.06 -21.62
CA GLY A 380 11.59 30.43 -21.60
C GLY A 380 10.68 29.26 -22.02
N LEU A 381 11.09 28.50 -23.05
CA LEU A 381 10.38 27.30 -23.48
C LEU A 381 10.43 26.18 -22.44
N GLN A 382 11.58 25.95 -21.78
CA GLN A 382 11.69 25.01 -20.65
C GLN A 382 10.76 25.42 -19.51
N ALA A 383 10.78 26.69 -19.11
CA ALA A 383 9.92 27.20 -18.06
C ALA A 383 8.43 27.07 -18.44
N GLY A 384 8.07 27.33 -19.71
CA GLY A 384 6.72 27.17 -20.22
C GLY A 384 6.25 25.71 -20.26
N LEU A 385 7.09 24.78 -20.71
CA LEU A 385 6.78 23.34 -20.74
C LEU A 385 6.69 22.76 -19.32
N LEU A 386 7.64 23.09 -18.44
CA LEU A 386 7.57 22.73 -17.02
C LEU A 386 6.33 23.33 -16.38
N ALA A 387 6.00 24.60 -16.64
CA ALA A 387 4.80 25.22 -16.12
C ALA A 387 3.52 24.55 -16.66
N ALA A 388 3.46 24.20 -17.94
CA ALA A 388 2.31 23.51 -18.52
C ALA A 388 2.13 22.10 -17.95
N ILE A 389 3.23 21.35 -17.76
CA ILE A 389 3.21 20.02 -17.13
C ILE A 389 2.83 20.13 -15.66
N ILE A 390 3.39 21.11 -14.94
CA ILE A 390 3.03 21.42 -13.57
C ILE A 390 1.55 21.80 -13.49
N VAL A 391 1.02 22.63 -14.38
CA VAL A 391 -0.40 23.01 -14.42
C VAL A 391 -1.30 21.80 -14.73
N LEU A 392 -0.92 20.94 -15.68
CA LEU A 392 -1.63 19.69 -15.97
C LEU A 392 -1.64 18.77 -14.74
N MET A 393 -0.54 18.68 -14.00
CA MET A 393 -0.45 17.89 -12.76
C MET A 393 -1.16 18.56 -11.57
N LEU A 394 -1.14 19.89 -11.48
CA LEU A 394 -1.82 20.68 -10.46
C LEU A 394 -3.34 20.78 -10.68
N SER A 395 -3.84 20.44 -11.88
CA SER A 395 -5.28 20.29 -12.09
C SER A 395 -5.86 19.19 -11.17
N GLY A 396 -5.12 18.12 -10.91
CA GLY A 396 -5.43 17.14 -9.84
C GLY A 396 -5.17 17.67 -8.43
N GLY A 397 -4.24 18.63 -8.27
CA GLY A 397 -4.00 19.33 -7.00
C GLY A 397 -5.21 20.10 -6.49
N MET A 398 -6.01 20.70 -7.38
CA MET A 398 -7.27 21.34 -7.01
C MET A 398 -8.28 20.35 -6.42
N GLU A 399 -8.29 19.11 -6.91
CA GLU A 399 -9.17 18.06 -6.39
C GLU A 399 -8.74 17.57 -5.01
N ILE A 400 -7.43 17.43 -4.79
CA ILE A 400 -6.86 17.13 -3.47
C ILE A 400 -7.24 18.24 -2.49
N VAL A 401 -7.06 19.50 -2.87
CA VAL A 401 -7.46 20.64 -2.03
C VAL A 401 -8.96 20.64 -1.75
N ALA A 402 -9.78 20.27 -2.74
CA ALA A 402 -11.24 20.28 -2.59
C ALA A 402 -11.79 19.10 -1.75
N LYS A 403 -11.15 17.93 -1.77
CA LYS A 403 -11.69 16.69 -1.19
C LYS A 403 -10.89 16.12 -0.02
N GLU A 404 -9.62 16.47 0.09
CA GLU A 404 -8.69 15.92 1.10
C GLU A 404 -8.07 16.97 2.01
N ALA A 405 -7.84 18.19 1.54
CA ALA A 405 -7.34 19.23 2.43
C ALA A 405 -8.43 19.65 3.42
N PRO A 406 -8.06 19.93 4.69
CA PRO A 406 -9.01 20.36 5.70
C PRO A 406 -9.59 21.74 5.35
N SER A 407 -10.87 21.91 5.62
CA SER A 407 -11.52 23.21 5.69
C SER A 407 -10.87 24.08 6.78
N LEU A 408 -11.05 25.40 6.67
CA LEU A 408 -10.55 26.34 7.69
C LEU A 408 -11.13 26.04 9.09
N SER A 409 -12.37 25.55 9.16
CA SER A 409 -13.02 25.11 10.39
C SER A 409 -12.37 23.87 10.97
N GLU A 410 -12.09 22.85 10.16
CA GLU A 410 -11.40 21.63 10.61
C GLU A 410 -9.98 21.97 11.08
N LEU A 411 -9.24 22.77 10.31
CA LEU A 411 -7.89 23.20 10.70
C LEU A 411 -7.90 23.98 12.02
N LYS A 412 -8.85 24.92 12.20
CA LYS A 412 -8.99 25.65 13.46
C LYS A 412 -9.32 24.70 14.61
N THR A 413 -10.27 23.78 14.41
CA THR A 413 -10.68 22.79 15.42
C THR A 413 -9.51 21.89 15.82
N PHE A 414 -8.73 21.43 14.84
CA PHE A 414 -7.51 20.63 15.05
C PHE A 414 -6.46 21.36 15.90
N ILE A 415 -6.30 22.67 15.71
CA ILE A 415 -5.32 23.47 16.46
C ILE A 415 -5.82 23.83 17.85
N THR A 416 -7.12 24.10 18.03
CA THR A 416 -7.67 24.67 19.27
C THR A 416 -8.26 23.65 20.24
N SER A 417 -8.55 22.44 19.78
CA SER A 417 -9.27 21.42 20.58
C SER A 417 -8.37 20.22 20.83
N ASP A 418 -8.68 19.43 21.85
CA ASP A 418 -8.06 18.10 22.01
C ASP A 418 -8.65 17.13 20.99
N VAL A 419 -8.22 17.30 19.74
CA VAL A 419 -8.56 16.40 18.64
C VAL A 419 -7.84 15.08 18.75
N THR A 420 -6.96 14.85 19.73
CA THR A 420 -6.27 13.56 19.88
C THR A 420 -7.17 12.48 20.47
N GLN A 421 -8.33 12.88 21.00
CA GLN A 421 -9.37 11.95 21.43
C GLN A 421 -10.37 11.69 20.30
N TYR A 422 -10.58 10.40 20.04
CA TYR A 422 -11.60 9.96 19.10
C TYR A 422 -12.98 10.34 19.59
N GLN A 423 -13.79 10.92 18.71
CA GLN A 423 -15.19 11.26 18.96
C GLN A 423 -16.08 10.19 18.34
N PRO A 424 -16.71 9.31 19.15
CA PRO A 424 -17.58 8.27 18.63
C PRO A 424 -18.75 8.85 17.84
N THR A 425 -19.13 8.15 16.76
CA THR A 425 -20.41 8.40 16.07
C THR A 425 -21.59 8.04 16.98
N GLU A 426 -22.82 8.43 16.60
CA GLU A 426 -24.03 8.09 17.38
C GLU A 426 -24.17 6.57 17.60
N LEU A 427 -23.87 5.76 16.58
CA LEU A 427 -23.88 4.31 16.67
C LEU A 427 -22.79 3.77 17.61
N GLU A 428 -21.57 4.29 17.49
CA GLU A 428 -20.44 3.86 18.32
C GLU A 428 -20.67 4.25 19.78
N GLN A 429 -21.20 5.45 20.03
CA GLN A 429 -21.58 5.89 21.37
C GLN A 429 -22.69 5.01 21.93
N PHE A 430 -23.69 4.64 21.13
CA PHE A 430 -24.73 3.71 21.55
C PHE A 430 -24.12 2.35 22.00
N VAL A 431 -23.20 1.80 21.21
CA VAL A 431 -22.48 0.56 21.57
C VAL A 431 -21.72 0.75 22.89
N ILE A 432 -21.04 1.89 23.05
CA ILE A 432 -20.29 2.21 24.26
C ILE A 432 -21.21 2.28 25.50
N ASP A 433 -22.39 2.87 25.36
CA ASP A 433 -23.33 3.09 26.47
C ASP A 433 -24.14 1.84 26.83
N ASN A 434 -24.25 0.86 25.90
CA ASN A 434 -25.08 -0.34 26.06
C ASN A 434 -24.25 -1.64 26.11
N SER A 435 -22.94 -1.56 26.37
CA SER A 435 -22.08 -2.73 26.60
C SER A 435 -20.91 -2.39 27.53
N SER A 436 -20.29 -3.38 28.14
CA SER A 436 -19.02 -3.28 28.87
C SER A 436 -17.82 -3.43 27.93
N PRO A 437 -16.63 -2.91 28.25
CA PRO A 437 -15.40 -3.19 27.50
C PRO A 437 -15.04 -4.69 27.40
N ASP A 438 -15.49 -5.51 28.36
CA ASP A 438 -15.26 -6.97 28.35
C ASP A 438 -16.28 -7.73 27.47
N ASP A 439 -17.38 -7.08 27.09
CA ASP A 439 -18.42 -7.68 26.26
C ASP A 439 -17.96 -7.76 24.81
N SER A 440 -18.42 -8.81 24.12
CA SER A 440 -18.26 -8.91 22.68
C SER A 440 -19.41 -8.26 21.92
N VAL A 441 -19.09 -7.71 20.75
CA VAL A 441 -20.05 -7.10 19.83
C VAL A 441 -19.80 -7.64 18.44
N LEU A 442 -20.82 -8.23 17.83
CA LEU A 442 -20.76 -8.66 16.44
C LEU A 442 -21.23 -7.53 15.53
N VAL A 443 -20.41 -7.17 14.54
CA VAL A 443 -20.76 -6.17 13.53
C VAL A 443 -21.04 -6.88 12.20
N TRP A 444 -22.32 -7.11 11.89
CA TRP A 444 -22.77 -7.66 10.61
C TRP A 444 -22.82 -6.56 9.53
N ALA A 445 -21.65 -6.07 9.14
CA ALA A 445 -21.51 -5.01 8.14
C ALA A 445 -20.09 -4.96 7.54
N GLY A 446 -19.87 -4.02 6.62
CA GLY A 446 -18.54 -3.68 6.09
C GLY A 446 -17.72 -2.75 6.99
N HIS A 447 -17.98 -2.71 8.30
CA HIS A 447 -17.40 -1.71 9.20
C HIS A 447 -16.67 -2.34 10.40
N PRO A 448 -15.61 -3.14 10.15
CA PRO A 448 -14.82 -3.81 11.19
C PRO A 448 -14.14 -2.82 12.16
N GLY A 449 -14.00 -1.56 11.75
CA GLY A 449 -13.48 -0.49 12.61
C GLY A 449 -14.34 -0.17 13.84
N ILE A 450 -15.64 -0.51 13.85
CA ILE A 450 -16.53 -0.24 14.99
C ILE A 450 -16.01 -0.94 16.26
N ASN A 451 -15.61 -2.21 16.15
CA ASN A 451 -15.02 -2.95 17.28
C ASN A 451 -13.76 -2.28 17.81
N PHE A 452 -12.89 -1.81 16.90
CA PHE A 452 -11.65 -1.12 17.27
C PHE A 452 -11.93 0.20 17.98
N VAL A 453 -12.77 1.07 17.42
CA VAL A 453 -13.01 2.41 18.01
C VAL A 453 -13.84 2.37 19.29
N THR A 454 -14.72 1.38 19.41
CA THR A 454 -15.50 1.17 20.64
C THR A 454 -14.74 0.34 21.67
N GLN A 455 -13.58 -0.24 21.34
CA GLN A 455 -12.82 -1.14 22.22
C GLN A 455 -13.64 -2.36 22.67
N ARG A 456 -14.54 -2.87 21.80
CA ARG A 456 -15.30 -4.11 22.03
C ARG A 456 -14.74 -5.22 21.16
N ARG A 457 -14.47 -6.37 21.76
CA ARG A 457 -13.98 -7.54 21.02
C ARG A 457 -15.06 -8.10 20.09
N SER A 458 -14.66 -8.64 18.95
CA SER A 458 -15.50 -9.49 18.12
C SER A 458 -15.66 -10.85 18.81
N PRO A 459 -16.87 -11.46 18.82
CA PRO A 459 -17.09 -12.78 19.39
C PRO A 459 -16.47 -13.91 18.56
N THR A 460 -16.03 -13.60 17.34
CA THR A 460 -15.42 -14.57 16.42
C THR A 460 -14.14 -14.01 15.83
N ARG A 461 -13.26 -14.88 15.32
CA ARG A 461 -12.08 -14.45 14.58
C ARG A 461 -12.42 -13.74 13.26
N TYR A 462 -13.64 -13.91 12.73
CA TYR A 462 -14.08 -13.30 11.48
C TYR A 462 -14.55 -11.85 11.69
N ILE A 463 -13.63 -10.89 11.57
CA ILE A 463 -13.97 -9.47 11.64
C ILE A 463 -14.46 -8.92 10.29
N PHE A 464 -13.91 -9.41 9.18
CA PHE A 464 -14.39 -9.11 7.84
C PHE A 464 -15.25 -10.26 7.33
N LEU A 465 -16.57 -10.14 7.52
CA LEU A 465 -17.51 -11.26 7.39
C LEU A 465 -17.69 -11.81 5.97
N LEU A 466 -17.20 -11.14 4.92
CA LEU A 466 -17.14 -11.75 3.59
C LEU A 466 -16.26 -13.01 3.55
N HIS A 467 -15.34 -13.17 4.50
CA HIS A 467 -14.57 -14.40 4.65
C HIS A 467 -15.43 -15.62 5.03
N LEU A 468 -16.63 -15.43 5.57
CA LEU A 468 -17.56 -16.53 5.86
C LEU A 468 -18.04 -17.24 4.59
N PHE A 469 -18.02 -16.54 3.44
CA PHE A 469 -18.52 -17.04 2.15
C PHE A 469 -17.42 -17.71 1.31
N ASN A 470 -16.19 -17.76 1.81
CA ASN A 470 -15.04 -18.33 1.11
C ASN A 470 -14.55 -19.59 1.84
N PRO A 471 -13.84 -20.49 1.15
CA PRO A 471 -13.19 -21.62 1.78
C PRO A 471 -12.25 -21.19 2.91
N THR A 472 -12.27 -21.98 3.98
CA THR A 472 -11.42 -21.82 5.17
C THR A 472 -10.51 -23.05 5.29
N PRO A 473 -9.53 -23.05 6.21
CA PRO A 473 -8.73 -24.25 6.49
C PRO A 473 -9.59 -25.46 6.91
N ASN A 474 -10.78 -25.21 7.46
CA ASN A 474 -11.62 -26.21 8.12
C ASN A 474 -12.87 -26.61 7.31
N GLY A 475 -13.17 -25.92 6.21
CA GLY A 475 -14.41 -26.18 5.48
C GLY A 475 -14.58 -25.37 4.19
N PRO A 476 -15.67 -25.65 3.45
CA PRO A 476 -15.99 -24.94 2.21
C PRO A 476 -16.40 -23.47 2.45
N ASN A 477 -16.78 -23.14 3.68
CA ASN A 477 -17.16 -21.81 4.14
C ASN A 477 -16.79 -21.66 5.63
N GLY A 478 -17.01 -20.48 6.22
CA GLY A 478 -16.67 -20.17 7.61
C GLY A 478 -17.81 -20.29 8.61
N PHE A 479 -19.04 -20.64 8.19
CA PHE A 479 -20.23 -20.53 9.04
C PHE A 479 -20.25 -21.52 10.22
N ASP A 480 -19.77 -22.75 10.04
CA ASP A 480 -19.75 -23.73 11.13
C ASP A 480 -18.83 -23.27 12.29
N GLU A 481 -17.65 -22.74 11.95
CA GLU A 481 -16.70 -22.20 12.92
C GLU A 481 -17.23 -20.91 13.55
N PHE A 482 -17.73 -19.99 12.73
CA PHE A 482 -18.37 -18.76 13.18
C PHE A 482 -19.50 -18.99 14.17
N LEU A 483 -20.41 -19.94 13.89
CA LEU A 483 -21.52 -20.26 14.80
C LEU A 483 -21.05 -20.93 16.09
N ASN A 484 -20.01 -21.75 16.05
CA ASN A 484 -19.44 -22.36 17.24
C ASN A 484 -18.77 -21.31 18.14
N GLU A 485 -17.98 -20.40 17.57
CA GLU A 485 -17.37 -19.28 18.29
C GLU A 485 -18.44 -18.35 18.86
N LEU A 486 -19.45 -17.97 18.07
CA LEU A 486 -20.55 -17.11 18.49
C LEU A 486 -21.41 -17.70 19.62
N LYS A 487 -21.54 -19.04 19.69
CA LYS A 487 -22.23 -19.72 20.79
C LYS A 487 -21.36 -19.86 22.04
N ALA A 488 -20.05 -20.03 21.85
CA ALA A 488 -19.08 -20.09 22.95
C ALA A 488 -18.91 -18.73 23.62
N ASP A 489 -19.05 -17.66 22.85
CA ASP A 489 -19.00 -16.28 23.32
C ASP A 489 -20.16 -15.44 22.74
N PRO A 490 -21.38 -15.58 23.28
CA PRO A 490 -22.53 -14.85 22.76
C PRO A 490 -22.39 -13.35 23.02
N PRO A 491 -22.37 -12.51 21.98
CA PRO A 491 -22.17 -11.08 22.11
C PRO A 491 -23.32 -10.41 22.88
N GLU A 492 -23.01 -9.30 23.53
CA GLU A 492 -24.05 -8.47 24.17
C GLU A 492 -24.92 -7.79 23.10
N LEU A 493 -24.27 -7.33 22.02
CA LEU A 493 -24.92 -6.65 20.90
C LEU A 493 -24.55 -7.29 19.56
N ILE A 494 -25.55 -7.41 18.68
CA ILE A 494 -25.35 -7.69 17.26
C ILE A 494 -25.83 -6.46 16.48
N VAL A 495 -24.88 -5.79 15.82
CA VAL A 495 -25.08 -4.54 15.08
C VAL A 495 -25.10 -4.87 13.60
N VAL A 496 -26.25 -4.68 12.95
CA VAL A 496 -26.51 -5.12 11.57
C VAL A 496 -26.73 -3.90 10.69
N GLN A 497 -26.07 -3.86 9.54
CA GLN A 497 -26.42 -2.94 8.44
C GLN A 497 -27.20 -3.74 7.38
N PRO A 498 -28.54 -3.61 7.29
CA PRO A 498 -29.36 -4.40 6.35
C PRO A 498 -28.90 -4.24 4.90
N ASN A 499 -28.53 -3.01 4.50
CA ASN A 499 -27.93 -2.72 3.21
C ASN A 499 -26.42 -2.56 3.33
N SER A 500 -25.73 -3.68 3.58
CA SER A 500 -24.29 -3.71 3.81
C SER A 500 -23.49 -3.13 2.64
N SER A 501 -22.56 -2.22 2.94
CA SER A 501 -21.64 -1.61 1.96
C SER A 501 -20.74 -2.62 1.23
N VAL A 502 -20.59 -3.82 1.77
CA VAL A 502 -19.79 -4.92 1.20
C VAL A 502 -20.66 -6.04 0.64
N GLY A 503 -21.98 -5.85 0.58
CA GLY A 503 -22.91 -6.80 -0.02
C GLY A 503 -23.21 -8.04 0.84
N LEU A 504 -23.07 -7.94 2.17
CA LEU A 504 -23.56 -9.00 3.06
C LEU A 504 -25.08 -9.17 2.93
N PRO A 505 -25.60 -10.41 3.05
CA PRO A 505 -27.02 -10.67 3.06
C PRO A 505 -27.78 -9.88 4.13
N ASN A 506 -28.93 -9.33 3.76
CA ASN A 506 -29.86 -8.71 4.69
C ASN A 506 -30.53 -9.80 5.54
N LEU A 507 -30.26 -9.79 6.84
CA LEU A 507 -30.79 -10.79 7.78
C LEU A 507 -32.31 -10.68 7.96
N GLU A 508 -32.96 -9.58 7.57
CA GLU A 508 -34.42 -9.44 7.61
C GLU A 508 -35.13 -10.10 6.41
N SER A 509 -34.38 -10.46 5.36
CA SER A 509 -34.92 -11.13 4.18
C SER A 509 -35.46 -12.54 4.50
N SER A 510 -36.39 -13.02 3.68
CA SER A 510 -36.92 -14.38 3.79
C SER A 510 -35.84 -15.42 3.46
N ALA A 511 -36.03 -16.65 3.94
CA ALA A 511 -35.06 -17.74 3.71
C ALA A 511 -34.83 -18.01 2.21
N GLU A 512 -35.83 -17.80 1.36
CA GLU A 512 -35.73 -18.00 -0.10
C GLU A 512 -34.97 -16.88 -0.81
N THR A 513 -34.92 -15.68 -0.22
CA THR A 513 -34.40 -14.46 -0.86
C THR A 513 -33.12 -13.93 -0.24
N ILE A 514 -32.72 -14.43 0.94
CA ILE A 514 -31.58 -13.92 1.69
C ILE A 514 -30.25 -14.04 0.94
N CYS A 515 -30.01 -15.15 0.24
CA CYS A 515 -28.83 -15.31 -0.60
C CYS A 515 -29.10 -16.28 -1.77
N PRO A 516 -29.70 -15.79 -2.88
CA PRO A 516 -30.09 -16.64 -4.01
C PRO A 516 -28.89 -17.26 -4.75
N ALA A 517 -27.70 -16.65 -4.61
CA ALA A 517 -26.47 -17.11 -5.24
C ALA A 517 -25.59 -17.98 -4.32
N CYS A 518 -25.98 -18.18 -3.05
CA CYS A 518 -25.21 -19.00 -2.13
C CYS A 518 -25.33 -20.49 -2.48
N ASP A 519 -24.22 -21.23 -2.35
CA ASP A 519 -24.28 -22.69 -2.41
C ASP A 519 -25.05 -23.25 -1.18
N PRO A 520 -25.53 -24.51 -1.23
CA PRO A 520 -26.35 -25.08 -0.17
C PRO A 520 -25.69 -25.08 1.22
N SER A 521 -24.37 -25.23 1.29
CA SER A 521 -23.66 -25.26 2.59
C SER A 521 -23.58 -23.87 3.22
N THR A 522 -23.29 -22.85 2.41
CA THR A 522 -23.26 -21.46 2.84
C THR A 522 -24.65 -20.96 3.21
N LEU A 523 -25.68 -21.30 2.41
CA LEU A 523 -27.07 -20.96 2.73
C LEU A 523 -27.51 -21.59 4.05
N LYS A 524 -27.20 -22.87 4.29
CA LYS A 524 -27.50 -23.54 5.56
C LYS A 524 -26.86 -22.83 6.75
N GLY A 525 -25.58 -22.45 6.64
CA GLY A 525 -24.86 -21.71 7.68
C GLY A 525 -25.47 -20.34 7.97
N LEU A 526 -25.81 -19.59 6.93
CA LEU A 526 -26.46 -18.29 7.04
C LEU A 526 -27.85 -18.37 7.69
N LEU A 527 -28.66 -19.36 7.31
CA LEU A 527 -29.98 -19.59 7.92
C LEU A 527 -29.85 -20.01 9.38
N ALA A 528 -28.84 -20.81 9.74
CA ALA A 528 -28.58 -21.17 11.13
C ALA A 528 -28.13 -19.95 11.97
N PHE A 529 -27.43 -18.99 11.37
CA PHE A 529 -27.13 -17.71 12.05
C PHE A 529 -28.38 -16.84 12.22
N LYS A 530 -29.22 -16.74 11.19
CA LYS A 530 -30.51 -16.03 11.29
C LYS A 530 -31.40 -16.62 12.40
N ASP A 531 -31.52 -17.94 12.45
CA ASP A 531 -32.26 -18.65 13.50
C ASP A 531 -31.67 -18.40 14.90
N TYR A 532 -30.34 -18.41 15.02
CA TYR A 532 -29.65 -18.07 16.26
C TYR A 532 -29.94 -16.62 16.71
N LEU A 533 -29.90 -15.67 15.78
CA LEU A 533 -30.21 -14.26 16.05
C LEU A 533 -31.64 -14.10 16.55
N GLU A 534 -32.62 -14.64 15.83
CA GLU A 534 -34.05 -14.51 16.14
C GLU A 534 -34.44 -15.21 17.45
N THR A 535 -33.73 -16.29 17.81
CA THR A 535 -33.99 -17.05 19.04
C THR A 535 -33.38 -16.39 20.28
N ASN A 536 -32.20 -15.80 20.17
CA ASN A 536 -31.40 -15.38 21.32
C ASN A 536 -31.32 -13.85 21.51
N TYR A 537 -31.82 -13.07 20.55
CA TYR A 537 -31.75 -11.62 20.57
C TYR A 537 -33.08 -11.00 20.21
N HIS A 538 -33.40 -9.86 20.83
CA HIS A 538 -34.54 -9.03 20.43
C HIS A 538 -34.01 -7.79 19.73
N GLN A 539 -34.67 -7.41 18.63
CA GLN A 539 -34.40 -6.13 17.99
C GLN A 539 -34.80 -5.02 18.96
N LYS A 540 -33.83 -4.21 19.36
CA LYS A 540 -34.04 -3.20 20.40
C LYS A 540 -34.10 -1.79 19.83
N PHE A 541 -33.28 -1.49 18.82
CA PHE A 541 -33.14 -0.14 18.28
C PHE A 541 -32.85 -0.12 16.79
N ALA A 542 -33.12 1.04 16.18
CA ALA A 542 -32.64 1.41 14.86
C ALA A 542 -31.97 2.79 14.94
N ILE A 543 -30.74 2.90 14.44
CA ILE A 543 -29.99 4.16 14.34
C ILE A 543 -29.64 4.34 12.86
N TRP A 544 -30.28 5.31 12.21
CA TRP A 544 -30.15 5.55 10.77
C TRP A 544 -30.48 4.28 9.96
N ASP A 545 -29.51 3.70 9.24
CA ASP A 545 -29.62 2.45 8.48
C ASP A 545 -29.11 1.22 9.25
N TRP A 546 -28.92 1.31 10.57
CA TRP A 546 -28.45 0.22 11.42
C TRP A 546 -29.57 -0.33 12.28
N VAL A 547 -29.59 -1.66 12.42
CA VAL A 547 -30.49 -2.40 13.30
C VAL A 547 -29.66 -3.07 14.39
N ILE A 548 -30.04 -2.84 15.64
CA ILE A 548 -29.27 -3.29 16.81
C ILE A 548 -30.11 -4.30 17.59
N TYR A 549 -29.55 -5.49 17.71
CA TYR A 549 -30.12 -6.62 18.44
C TYR A 549 -29.40 -6.74 19.79
N GLN A 550 -30.16 -6.79 20.87
CA GLN A 550 -29.62 -7.04 22.21
C GLN A 550 -29.96 -8.46 22.65
N ARG A 551 -29.01 -9.10 23.33
CA ARG A 551 -29.16 -10.44 23.88
C ARG A 551 -30.36 -10.53 24.84
N ILE A 552 -31.07 -11.66 24.78
CA ILE A 552 -32.12 -12.02 25.74
C ILE A 552 -31.43 -12.70 26.94
N HIS A 553 -31.66 -12.18 28.15
CA HIS A 553 -31.14 -12.75 29.40
C HIS A 553 -32.11 -13.72 30.07
#